data_AF-A0A5X8YVD8-F1
#
_entry.id   AF-A0A5X8YVD8-F1
#
_cell.length_a   1.000
_cell.length_b   1.000
_cell.length_c   1.000
_cell.angle_alpha   90.00
_cell.angle_beta   90.00
_cell.angle_gamma   90.00
#
_symmetry.space_group_name_H-M   'P 1'
#
loop_
_entity.id
_entity.type
_entity.pdbx_description
1 polymer ?
#
loop_
_entity_poly.entity_id
_entity_poly.type
_entity_poly.pdbx_seq_one_letter_code
_entity_poly.pdbx_strand_id
1 'polypeptide(L)'
;MNTQYLQYVREQLMVATADLSGETKGQLLAWLENAQFDTKNYPRKKQRIWDEETESWITLNNPPIPGKQSLAKGSAIPLVKPVEYSTASWRRAVLSLDEHYKAWLLWNYSENTCWEHQVEITQWAWGQFSQQLEGKRVAKKTIDRLRQLIWLAAQDVKSELAGRDVYQYGDLAALVGVNKTNWSQNYVEHYEAMTRLYKRLD
;
A
#
# COMPACT_ATOMS: atom_id res chain seq x y z
N MET A 1 -6.38 26.65 7.66
CA MET A 1 -6.41 25.46 8.53
C MET A 1 -5.13 25.44 9.34
N ASN A 2 -5.17 25.07 10.63
CA ASN A 2 -3.96 25.05 11.47
C ASN A 2 -3.04 23.89 11.04
N THR A 3 -1.74 24.12 10.89
CA THR A 3 -0.77 23.10 10.45
C THR A 3 -0.76 21.88 11.36
N GLN A 4 -0.98 22.08 12.66
CA GLN A 4 -1.11 21.01 13.65
C GLN A 4 -2.31 20.08 13.38
N TYR A 5 -3.43 20.64 12.90
CA TYR A 5 -4.62 19.84 12.58
C TYR A 5 -4.40 18.98 11.33
N LEU A 6 -3.74 19.51 10.31
CA LEU A 6 -3.36 18.75 9.11
C LEU A 6 -2.46 17.58 9.45
N GLN A 7 -1.45 17.81 10.29
CA GLN A 7 -0.54 16.76 10.72
C GLN A 7 -1.27 15.66 11.50
N TYR A 8 -2.17 16.03 12.42
CA TYR A 8 -3.01 15.07 13.13
C TYR A 8 -3.85 14.20 12.16
N VAL A 9 -4.48 14.81 11.15
CA VAL A 9 -5.27 14.07 10.14
C VAL A 9 -4.38 13.09 9.37
N ARG A 10 -3.19 13.51 8.95
CA ARG A 10 -2.23 12.63 8.24
C ARG A 10 -1.80 11.45 9.12
N GLU A 11 -1.51 11.68 10.40
CA GLU A 11 -1.16 10.62 11.36
C GLU A 11 -2.31 9.63 11.55
N GLN A 12 -3.55 10.11 11.71
CA GLN A 12 -4.72 9.23 11.81
C GLN A 12 -4.93 8.41 10.53
N LEU A 13 -4.70 8.99 9.35
CA LEU A 13 -4.78 8.27 8.08
C LEU A 13 -3.72 7.18 7.94
N MET A 14 -2.46 7.48 8.29
CA MET A 14 -1.38 6.49 8.28
C MET A 14 -1.72 5.31 9.21
N VAL A 15 -2.14 5.58 10.44
CA VAL A 15 -2.53 4.54 11.40
C VAL A 15 -3.76 3.75 10.93
N ALA A 16 -4.75 4.43 10.35
CA ALA A 16 -5.94 3.78 9.84
C ALA A 16 -5.61 2.83 8.69
N THR A 17 -4.70 3.19 7.81
CA THR A 17 -4.42 2.46 6.58
C THR A 17 -3.21 1.52 6.66
N ALA A 18 -2.46 1.56 7.75
CA ALA A 18 -1.35 0.66 8.02
C ALA A 18 -1.79 -0.82 7.96
N ASP A 19 -0.97 -1.64 7.32
CA ASP A 19 -1.13 -3.09 7.32
C ASP A 19 -0.65 -3.66 8.66
N LEU A 20 -1.61 -4.04 9.51
CA LEU A 20 -1.33 -4.70 10.79
C LEU A 20 -1.41 -6.23 10.66
N SER A 21 -1.57 -6.78 9.46
CA SER A 21 -1.60 -8.22 9.23
C SER A 21 -0.17 -8.80 9.33
N GLY A 22 0.19 -9.33 10.50
CA GLY A 22 1.56 -9.87 10.70
C GLY A 22 1.96 -10.10 12.16
N GLU A 23 1.25 -9.51 13.12
CA GLU A 23 1.55 -9.74 14.55
C GLU A 23 1.35 -11.19 15.00
N THR A 24 0.53 -11.97 14.31
CA THR A 24 0.31 -13.38 14.61
C THR A 24 0.64 -14.22 13.39
N LYS A 25 1.42 -15.30 13.55
CA LYS A 25 1.83 -16.21 12.47
C LYS A 25 0.68 -16.92 11.74
N GLY A 26 -0.59 -16.63 12.02
CA GLY A 26 -1.73 -17.38 11.50
C GLY A 26 -1.77 -18.80 12.05
N GLN A 27 -2.96 -19.39 12.11
CA GLN A 27 -3.14 -20.71 12.73
C GLN A 27 -2.41 -21.82 11.96
N LEU A 28 -2.37 -21.74 10.62
CA LEU A 28 -1.74 -22.75 9.77
C LEU A 28 -0.22 -22.79 9.92
N LEU A 29 0.43 -21.64 9.99
CA LEU A 29 1.90 -21.56 10.15
C LEU A 29 2.31 -21.98 11.57
N ALA A 30 1.50 -21.63 12.58
CA ALA A 30 1.69 -22.12 13.94
C ALA A 30 1.53 -23.64 14.05
N TRP A 31 0.65 -24.26 13.26
CA TRP A 31 0.55 -25.72 13.16
C TRP A 31 1.73 -26.34 12.43
N LEU A 32 2.22 -25.72 11.35
CA LEU A 32 3.39 -26.19 10.62
C LEU A 32 4.64 -26.25 11.52
N GLU A 33 4.86 -25.22 12.35
CA GLU A 33 5.99 -25.18 13.29
C GLU A 33 5.89 -26.24 14.39
N ASN A 34 4.67 -26.68 14.74
CA ASN A 34 4.43 -27.75 15.72
C ASN A 34 4.27 -29.15 15.10
N ALA A 35 4.18 -29.24 13.77
CA ALA A 35 4.13 -30.52 13.08
C ALA A 35 5.48 -31.21 13.25
N GLN A 36 5.51 -32.32 14.00
CA GLN A 36 6.69 -33.15 14.11
C GLN A 36 7.14 -33.56 12.71
N PHE A 37 8.40 -33.27 12.38
CA PHE A 37 9.01 -33.55 11.09
C PHE A 37 9.02 -35.07 10.85
N ASP A 38 8.18 -35.56 9.92
CA ASP A 38 8.09 -36.99 9.62
C ASP A 38 9.21 -37.40 8.66
N THR A 39 10.32 -37.90 9.19
CA THR A 39 11.43 -38.43 8.39
C THR A 39 11.13 -39.85 7.92
N LYS A 40 11.09 -40.08 6.60
CA LYS A 40 10.89 -41.40 5.96
C LYS A 40 11.86 -42.51 6.41
N ASN A 41 12.96 -42.16 7.09
CA ASN A 41 13.95 -43.11 7.61
C ASN A 41 13.44 -43.97 8.77
N TYR A 42 12.47 -43.49 9.55
CA TYR A 42 11.90 -44.23 10.69
C TYR A 42 10.37 -44.22 10.60
N PRO A 43 9.76 -45.05 9.73
CA PRO A 43 8.32 -45.11 9.62
C PRO A 43 7.72 -45.54 10.96
N ARG A 44 6.77 -44.75 11.46
CA ARG A 44 6.09 -45.01 12.72
C ARG A 44 5.37 -46.36 12.66
N LYS A 45 5.65 -47.27 13.61
CA LYS A 45 4.92 -48.54 13.73
C LYS A 45 3.48 -48.23 14.14
N LYS A 46 2.52 -48.47 13.23
CA LYS A 46 1.10 -48.27 13.51
C LYS A 46 0.61 -49.34 14.49
N GLN A 47 -0.07 -48.92 15.55
CA GLN A 47 -0.63 -49.85 16.54
C GLN A 47 -1.81 -50.59 15.90
N ARG A 48 -1.81 -51.93 16.02
CA ARG A 48 -2.93 -52.78 15.64
C ARG A 48 -3.61 -53.25 16.92
N ILE A 49 -4.93 -53.10 16.97
CA ILE A 49 -5.75 -53.52 18.10
C ILE A 49 -6.73 -54.56 17.57
N TRP A 50 -6.95 -55.61 18.36
CA TRP A 50 -7.96 -56.61 18.05
C TRP A 50 -9.33 -56.01 18.40
N ASP A 51 -10.23 -55.99 17.44
CA ASP A 51 -11.60 -55.55 17.66
C ASP A 51 -12.49 -56.78 17.87
N GLU A 52 -13.11 -56.85 19.04
CA GLU A 52 -13.94 -58.00 19.45
C GLU A 52 -15.27 -58.05 18.69
N GLU A 53 -15.80 -56.92 18.20
CA GLU A 53 -17.06 -56.90 17.44
C GLU A 53 -16.90 -57.32 15.98
N THR A 54 -15.77 -56.97 15.35
CA THR A 54 -15.50 -57.31 13.95
C THR A 54 -14.58 -58.52 13.77
N GLU A 55 -14.15 -59.14 14.88
CA GLU A 55 -13.21 -60.27 14.94
C GLU A 55 -11.99 -60.10 14.03
N SER A 56 -11.46 -58.87 13.97
CA SER A 56 -10.40 -58.53 13.02
C SER A 56 -9.36 -57.58 13.62
N TRP A 57 -8.14 -57.67 13.10
CA TRP A 57 -7.05 -56.77 13.49
C TRP A 57 -7.18 -55.43 12.75
N ILE A 58 -7.71 -54.42 13.44
CA ILE A 58 -7.85 -53.07 12.89
C ILE A 58 -6.58 -52.26 13.16
N THR A 59 -6.14 -51.49 12.15
CA THR A 59 -5.06 -50.52 12.32
C THR A 59 -5.64 -49.20 12.79
N LEU A 60 -5.30 -48.76 14.01
CA LEU A 60 -5.78 -47.49 14.52
C LEU A 60 -5.04 -46.36 13.77
N ASN A 61 -5.74 -45.65 12.88
CA ASN A 61 -5.18 -44.47 12.24
C ASN A 61 -5.13 -43.34 13.27
N ASN A 62 -3.93 -42.81 13.51
CA ASN A 62 -3.53 -41.73 14.42
C ASN A 62 -4.41 -41.56 15.69
N PRO A 63 -3.88 -41.76 16.92
CA PRO A 63 -4.61 -41.29 18.09
C PRO A 63 -4.91 -39.79 17.92
N PRO A 64 -6.02 -39.27 18.51
CA PRO A 64 -6.32 -37.84 18.48
C PRO A 64 -5.05 -37.07 18.81
N ILE A 65 -4.57 -36.23 17.89
CA ILE A 65 -3.34 -35.48 18.11
C ILE A 65 -3.60 -34.59 19.33
N PRO A 66 -2.86 -34.75 20.44
CA PRO A 66 -3.05 -33.89 21.59
C PRO A 66 -2.53 -32.51 21.22
N GLY A 67 -3.43 -31.68 20.71
CA GLY A 67 -3.18 -30.27 20.42
C GLY A 67 -3.08 -29.53 21.75
N LYS A 68 -1.86 -29.29 22.22
CA LYS A 68 -1.67 -28.34 23.31
C LYS A 68 -2.02 -26.97 22.74
N GLN A 69 -3.07 -26.34 23.27
CA GLN A 69 -3.41 -24.97 22.90
C GLN A 69 -2.13 -24.14 23.04
N SER A 70 -1.65 -23.55 21.94
CA SER A 70 -0.44 -22.73 21.93
C SER A 70 -0.60 -21.41 22.70
N LEU A 71 -1.81 -21.13 23.20
CA LEU A 71 -2.02 -20.02 24.12
C LEU A 71 -1.42 -20.35 25.49
N ALA A 72 -0.32 -19.68 25.81
CA ALA A 72 -0.03 -19.33 27.19
C ALA A 72 -1.23 -18.53 27.72
N LYS A 73 -1.95 -19.06 28.72
CA LYS A 73 -3.10 -18.46 29.43
C LYS A 73 -3.41 -17.00 28.98
N GLY A 74 -4.27 -16.82 27.99
CA GLY A 74 -4.53 -15.52 27.40
C GLY A 74 -5.93 -15.47 26.79
N SER A 75 -6.58 -14.32 26.87
CA SER A 75 -7.91 -14.05 26.31
C SER A 75 -8.02 -14.42 24.83
N ALA A 76 -9.25 -14.64 24.35
CA ALA A 76 -9.55 -14.92 22.95
C ALA A 76 -8.86 -13.90 22.01
N ILE A 77 -8.25 -14.40 20.92
CA ILE A 77 -7.68 -13.53 19.88
C ILE A 77 -8.84 -12.74 19.27
N PRO A 78 -8.84 -11.40 19.34
CA PRO A 78 -9.90 -10.61 18.76
C PRO A 78 -9.83 -10.74 17.23
N LEU A 79 -10.98 -11.00 16.59
CA LEU A 79 -11.08 -11.12 15.13
C LEU A 79 -10.72 -9.81 14.41
N VAL A 80 -10.91 -8.68 15.08
CA VAL A 80 -10.57 -7.34 14.61
C VAL A 80 -9.72 -6.68 15.69
N LYS A 81 -8.57 -6.13 15.33
CA LYS A 81 -7.72 -5.47 16.31
C LYS A 81 -8.40 -4.20 16.84
N PRO A 82 -8.20 -3.84 18.12
CA PRO A 82 -8.76 -2.60 18.68
C PRO A 82 -8.39 -1.35 17.87
N VAL A 83 -7.16 -1.28 17.35
CA VAL A 83 -6.70 -0.20 16.49
C VAL A 83 -7.52 -0.13 15.20
N GLU A 84 -7.66 -1.25 14.49
CA GLU A 84 -8.45 -1.33 13.25
C GLU A 84 -9.93 -0.98 13.47
N TYR A 85 -10.49 -1.39 14.62
CA TYR A 85 -11.85 -1.04 14.98
C TYR A 85 -12.00 0.47 15.24
N SER A 86 -11.08 1.04 16.03
CA SER A 86 -11.10 2.48 16.37
C SER A 86 -10.90 3.38 15.15
N THR A 87 -10.11 2.95 14.17
CA THR A 87 -9.80 3.72 12.96
C THR A 87 -10.69 3.38 11.76
N ALA A 88 -11.67 2.49 11.93
CA ALA A 88 -12.57 2.08 10.85
C ALA A 88 -13.37 3.25 10.25
N SER A 89 -13.72 4.25 11.04
CA SER A 89 -14.39 5.48 10.57
C SER A 89 -13.54 6.24 9.55
N TRP A 90 -12.23 6.35 9.79
CA TRP A 90 -11.29 6.99 8.87
C TRP A 90 -11.20 6.25 7.54
N ARG A 91 -11.11 4.92 7.56
CA ARG A 91 -11.11 4.12 6.32
C ARG A 91 -12.38 4.35 5.51
N ARG A 92 -13.54 4.34 6.17
CA ARG A 92 -14.82 4.60 5.50
C ARG A 92 -14.87 6.01 4.89
N ALA A 93 -14.37 7.01 5.62
CA ALA A 93 -14.29 8.37 5.13
C ALA A 93 -13.41 8.45 3.87
N VAL A 94 -12.20 7.88 3.88
CA VAL A 94 -11.30 7.86 2.72
C VAL A 94 -11.94 7.16 1.52
N LEU A 95 -12.56 6.00 1.75
CA LEU A 95 -13.19 5.22 0.69
C LEU A 95 -14.46 5.87 0.11
N SER A 96 -15.03 6.85 0.80
CA SER A 96 -16.19 7.63 0.34
C SER A 96 -15.82 8.85 -0.51
N LEU A 97 -14.53 9.22 -0.58
CA LEU A 97 -14.07 10.33 -1.39
C LEU A 97 -14.08 9.99 -2.88
N ASP A 98 -14.08 11.02 -3.72
CA ASP A 98 -13.88 10.86 -5.16
C ASP A 98 -12.56 10.14 -5.46
N GLU A 99 -12.52 9.43 -6.58
CA GLU A 99 -11.44 8.50 -6.92
C GLU A 99 -10.04 9.13 -6.85
N HIS A 100 -9.88 10.34 -7.39
CA HIS A 100 -8.63 11.08 -7.39
C HIS A 100 -8.15 11.49 -5.98
N TYR A 101 -9.04 11.94 -5.09
CA TYR A 101 -8.70 12.24 -3.70
C TYR A 101 -8.33 10.96 -2.93
N LYS A 102 -9.14 9.91 -3.08
CA LYS A 102 -8.88 8.61 -2.46
C LYS A 102 -7.54 8.04 -2.90
N ALA A 103 -7.27 8.03 -4.21
CA ALA A 103 -6.01 7.57 -4.77
C ALA A 103 -4.82 8.37 -4.24
N TRP A 104 -4.93 9.70 -4.17
CA TRP A 104 -3.88 10.57 -3.62
C TRP A 104 -3.57 10.24 -2.16
N LEU A 105 -4.60 10.13 -1.31
CA LEU A 105 -4.41 9.83 0.11
C LEU A 105 -3.81 8.44 0.34
N LEU A 106 -4.30 7.42 -0.36
CA LEU A 106 -3.76 6.07 -0.25
C LEU A 106 -2.30 6.01 -0.75
N TRP A 107 -2.01 6.63 -1.88
CA TRP A 107 -0.65 6.60 -2.42
C TRP A 107 0.37 7.36 -1.55
N ASN A 108 -0.03 8.46 -0.90
CA ASN A 108 0.88 9.23 -0.04
C ASN A 108 1.01 8.66 1.37
N TYR A 109 -0.09 8.20 1.97
CA TYR A 109 -0.15 7.92 3.41
C TYR A 109 -0.40 6.46 3.78
N SER A 110 -0.80 5.57 2.84
CA SER A 110 -1.08 4.17 3.16
C SER A 110 0.02 3.17 2.78
N GLU A 111 1.25 3.65 2.56
CA GLU A 111 2.39 2.89 2.01
C GLU A 111 2.07 2.08 0.74
N ASN A 112 0.92 2.36 0.10
CA ASN A 112 0.39 1.55 -0.95
C ASN A 112 1.06 1.97 -2.26
N THR A 113 1.89 1.08 -2.80
CA THR A 113 2.60 1.29 -4.06
C THR A 113 1.78 0.89 -5.28
N CYS A 114 0.47 0.68 -5.14
CA CYS A 114 -0.41 0.33 -6.26
C CYS A 114 -0.26 1.33 -7.41
N TRP A 115 0.00 0.80 -8.60
CA TRP A 115 0.19 1.58 -9.81
C TRP A 115 -1.08 2.31 -10.24
N GLU A 116 -2.25 1.72 -10.00
CA GLU A 116 -3.55 2.26 -10.41
C GLU A 116 -3.83 3.63 -9.78
N HIS A 117 -3.47 3.81 -8.50
CA HIS A 117 -3.59 5.11 -7.85
C HIS A 117 -2.77 6.18 -8.56
N GLN A 118 -1.55 5.85 -8.97
CA GLN A 118 -0.69 6.80 -9.69
C GLN A 118 -1.27 7.18 -11.05
N VAL A 119 -1.83 6.21 -11.77
CA VAL A 119 -2.51 6.44 -13.05
C VAL A 119 -3.71 7.37 -12.86
N GLU A 120 -4.57 7.11 -11.87
CA GLU A 120 -5.76 7.93 -11.62
C GLU A 120 -5.40 9.39 -11.32
N ILE A 121 -4.47 9.61 -10.37
CA ILE A 121 -4.11 10.96 -9.93
C ILE A 121 -3.47 11.74 -11.09
N THR A 122 -2.61 11.08 -11.88
CA THR A 122 -1.94 11.72 -13.02
C THR A 122 -2.89 11.99 -14.18
N GLN A 123 -3.88 11.13 -14.42
CA GLN A 123 -4.95 11.40 -15.39
C GLN A 123 -5.80 12.60 -14.98
N TRP A 124 -6.21 12.67 -13.71
CA TRP A 124 -6.93 13.83 -13.18
C TRP A 124 -6.11 15.11 -13.31
N ALA A 125 -4.84 15.09 -12.86
CA ALA A 125 -3.97 16.25 -12.92
C ALA A 125 -3.71 16.70 -14.36
N TRP A 126 -3.54 15.75 -15.29
CA TRP A 126 -3.42 16.06 -16.71
C TRP A 126 -4.70 16.69 -17.26
N GLY A 127 -5.87 16.20 -16.87
CA GLY A 127 -7.15 16.83 -17.21
C GLY A 127 -7.19 18.29 -16.78
N GLN A 128 -6.88 18.58 -15.51
CA GLN A 128 -6.85 19.95 -14.96
C GLN A 128 -5.79 20.83 -15.64
N PHE A 129 -4.60 20.29 -15.90
CA PHE A 129 -3.53 21.04 -16.54
C PHE A 129 -3.82 21.31 -18.02
N SER A 130 -4.41 20.35 -18.73
CA SER A 130 -4.72 20.47 -20.16
C SER A 130 -5.69 21.61 -20.46
N GLN A 131 -6.62 21.91 -19.54
CA GLN A 131 -7.50 23.08 -19.62
C GLN A 131 -6.72 24.41 -19.67
N GLN A 132 -5.57 24.51 -19.00
CA GLN A 132 -4.70 25.70 -19.03
C GLN A 132 -3.95 25.87 -20.36
N LEU A 133 -3.89 24.79 -21.15
CA LEU A 133 -3.30 24.77 -22.49
C LEU A 133 -4.34 24.97 -23.59
N GLU A 134 -5.65 24.94 -23.27
CA GLU A 134 -6.70 25.19 -24.26
C GLU A 134 -6.52 26.57 -24.91
N GLY A 135 -6.62 26.60 -26.24
CA GLY A 135 -6.38 27.80 -27.05
C GLY A 135 -4.90 28.08 -27.38
N LYS A 136 -3.93 27.40 -26.76
CA LYS A 136 -2.50 27.56 -27.07
C LYS A 136 -2.05 26.51 -28.10
N ARG A 137 -1.41 26.95 -29.17
CA ARG A 137 -0.76 26.02 -30.14
C ARG A 137 0.56 25.54 -29.57
N VAL A 138 0.57 24.34 -29.02
CA VAL A 138 1.77 23.70 -28.47
C VAL A 138 2.23 22.57 -29.40
N ALA A 139 3.55 22.51 -29.67
CA ALA A 139 4.12 21.45 -30.50
C ALA A 139 3.96 20.07 -29.84
N LYS A 140 3.70 19.02 -30.63
CA LYS A 140 3.54 17.64 -30.14
C LYS A 140 4.67 17.19 -29.22
N LYS A 141 5.92 17.46 -29.60
CA LYS A 141 7.12 17.15 -28.80
C LYS A 141 7.09 17.79 -27.41
N THR A 142 6.54 19.00 -27.30
CA THR A 142 6.41 19.69 -26.01
C THR A 142 5.30 19.06 -25.18
N ILE A 143 4.18 18.68 -25.79
CA ILE A 143 3.09 17.97 -25.10
C ILE A 143 3.58 16.63 -24.53
N ASP A 144 4.33 15.86 -25.31
CA ASP A 144 4.86 14.56 -24.87
C ASP A 144 5.80 14.71 -23.65
N ARG A 145 6.60 15.79 -23.62
CA ARG A 145 7.44 16.14 -22.48
C ARG A 145 6.63 16.61 -21.27
N LEU A 146 5.60 17.41 -21.48
CA LEU A 146 4.70 17.85 -20.40
C LEU A 146 3.96 16.66 -19.77
N ARG A 147 3.58 15.65 -20.57
CA ARG A 147 3.03 14.40 -20.06
C ARG A 147 4.02 13.66 -19.18
N GLN A 148 5.31 13.64 -19.50
CA GLN A 148 6.32 13.04 -18.62
C GLN A 148 6.47 13.85 -17.32
N LEU A 149 6.47 15.19 -17.43
CA LEU A 149 6.61 16.08 -16.27
C LEU A 149 5.48 15.94 -15.27
N ILE A 150 4.26 15.62 -15.69
CA ILE A 150 3.15 15.50 -14.75
C ILE A 150 3.29 14.29 -13.82
N TRP A 151 3.94 13.22 -14.29
CA TRP A 151 4.31 12.08 -13.45
C TRP A 151 5.42 12.45 -12.47
N LEU A 152 6.45 13.15 -12.96
CA LEU A 152 7.55 13.61 -12.10
C LEU A 152 7.06 14.58 -11.02
N ALA A 153 6.14 15.48 -11.36
CA ALA A 153 5.55 16.42 -10.40
C ALA A 153 4.75 15.71 -9.29
N ALA A 154 4.06 14.60 -9.59
CA ALA A 154 3.39 13.79 -8.55
C ALA A 154 4.40 13.18 -7.57
N GLN A 155 5.48 12.61 -8.10
CA GLN A 155 6.55 12.01 -7.29
C GLN A 155 7.27 13.05 -6.43
N ASP A 156 7.46 14.24 -6.99
CA ASP A 156 8.14 15.35 -6.33
C ASP A 156 7.33 15.86 -5.13
N VAL A 157 6.03 16.13 -5.34
CA VAL A 157 5.13 16.57 -4.26
C VAL A 157 4.98 15.49 -3.19
N LYS A 158 4.89 14.21 -3.56
CA LYS A 158 4.90 13.11 -2.59
C LYS A 158 6.18 13.10 -1.74
N SER A 159 7.33 13.32 -2.37
CA SER A 159 8.62 13.35 -1.67
C SER A 159 8.72 14.53 -0.72
N GLU A 160 8.24 15.71 -1.14
CA GLU A 160 8.13 16.91 -0.32
C GLU A 160 7.22 16.68 0.90
N LEU A 161 6.04 16.08 0.70
CA LEU A 161 5.10 15.74 1.79
C LEU A 161 5.69 14.74 2.78
N ALA A 162 6.53 13.81 2.31
CA ALA A 162 7.25 12.85 3.13
C ALA A 162 8.52 13.43 3.79
N GLY A 163 8.86 14.71 3.56
CA GLY A 163 10.08 15.34 4.07
C GLY A 163 11.37 14.79 3.46
N ARG A 164 11.30 14.25 2.24
CA ARG A 164 12.44 13.70 1.49
C ARG A 164 12.97 14.72 0.49
N ASP A 165 14.14 14.42 -0.07
CA ASP A 165 14.74 15.25 -1.13
C ASP A 165 13.86 15.27 -2.38
N VAL A 166 13.74 16.46 -2.93
CA VAL A 166 12.91 16.85 -4.09
C VAL A 166 13.83 16.98 -5.31
N TYR A 167 13.30 16.78 -6.52
CA TYR A 167 14.10 16.87 -7.74
C TYR A 167 14.67 18.28 -7.94
N GLN A 168 15.93 18.35 -8.32
CA GLN A 168 16.52 19.61 -8.79
C GLN A 168 16.10 19.88 -10.22
N TYR A 169 15.94 21.16 -10.58
CA TYR A 169 15.59 21.57 -11.95
C TYR A 169 16.58 21.07 -13.01
N GLY A 170 17.86 20.92 -12.66
CA GLY A 170 18.85 20.32 -13.55
C GLY A 170 18.57 18.84 -13.87
N ASP A 171 18.09 18.09 -12.88
CA ASP A 171 17.79 16.67 -13.01
C ASP A 171 16.49 16.47 -13.80
N LEU A 172 15.46 17.28 -13.55
CA LEU A 172 14.22 17.28 -14.32
C LEU A 172 14.45 17.59 -15.81
N ALA A 173 15.32 18.58 -16.09
CA ALA A 173 15.69 18.90 -17.46
C ALA A 173 16.38 17.70 -18.14
N ALA A 174 17.27 17.01 -17.44
CA ALA A 174 17.94 15.81 -17.95
C ALA A 174 16.96 14.65 -18.19
N LEU A 175 16.04 14.40 -17.26
CA LEU A 175 15.03 13.34 -17.36
C LEU A 175 14.10 13.52 -18.56
N VAL A 176 13.81 14.76 -18.94
CA VAL A 176 12.92 15.10 -20.07
C VAL A 176 13.70 15.39 -21.37
N GLY A 177 15.04 15.28 -21.32
CA GLY A 177 15.92 15.48 -22.46
C GLY A 177 15.92 16.91 -22.99
N VAL A 178 15.97 17.88 -22.09
CA VAL A 178 15.98 19.33 -22.36
C VAL A 178 17.25 19.95 -21.77
N ASN A 179 17.84 20.93 -22.46
CA ASN A 179 18.99 21.67 -21.90
C ASN A 179 18.54 22.66 -20.81
N LYS A 180 19.47 23.10 -19.95
CA LYS A 180 19.17 23.97 -18.81
C LYS A 180 18.53 25.31 -19.20
N THR A 181 18.94 25.88 -20.34
CA THR A 181 18.41 27.17 -20.84
C THR A 181 16.95 27.04 -21.28
N ASN A 182 16.63 26.02 -22.07
CA ASN A 182 15.27 25.74 -22.53
C ASN A 182 14.35 25.35 -21.36
N TRP A 183 14.88 24.61 -20.38
CA TRP A 183 14.15 24.34 -19.14
C TRP A 183 13.67 25.63 -18.47
N SER A 184 14.63 26.51 -18.19
CA SER A 184 14.38 27.77 -17.47
C SER A 184 13.42 28.70 -18.22
N GLN A 185 13.48 28.71 -19.55
CA GLN A 185 12.66 29.59 -20.38
C GLN A 185 11.24 29.06 -20.64
N ASN A 186 11.07 27.74 -20.79
CA ASN A 186 9.83 27.18 -21.35
C ASN A 186 9.13 26.13 -20.47
N TYR A 187 9.82 25.53 -19.50
CA TYR A 187 9.27 24.39 -18.75
C TYR A 187 9.06 24.66 -17.26
N VAL A 188 9.80 25.59 -16.65
CA VAL A 188 9.69 25.91 -15.21
C VAL A 188 8.25 26.27 -14.83
N GLU A 189 7.62 27.22 -15.54
CA GLU A 189 6.26 27.65 -15.21
C GLU A 189 5.24 26.52 -15.32
N HIS A 190 5.38 25.65 -16.33
CA HIS A 190 4.51 24.50 -16.49
C HIS A 190 4.69 23.47 -15.36
N TYR A 191 5.95 23.20 -14.98
CA TYR A 191 6.25 22.29 -13.89
C TYR A 191 5.74 22.81 -12.55
N GLU A 192 5.92 24.09 -12.27
CA GLU A 192 5.35 24.74 -11.08
C GLU A 192 3.82 24.72 -11.06
N ALA A 193 3.18 24.89 -12.22
CA ALA A 193 1.73 24.75 -12.32
C ALA A 193 1.26 23.32 -12.01
N MET A 194 1.96 22.29 -12.50
CA MET A 194 1.67 20.89 -12.20
C MET A 194 1.86 20.56 -10.72
N THR A 195 2.96 20.99 -10.11
CA THR A 195 3.21 20.76 -8.68
C THR A 195 2.16 21.47 -7.81
N ARG A 196 1.74 22.69 -8.17
CA ARG A 196 0.63 23.38 -7.48
C ARG A 196 -0.69 22.62 -7.56
N LEU A 197 -0.99 21.93 -8.67
CA LEU A 197 -2.20 21.09 -8.77
C LEU A 197 -2.18 19.97 -7.73
N TYR A 198 -1.06 19.26 -7.59
CA TYR A 198 -0.94 18.20 -6.58
C TYR A 198 -0.92 18.74 -5.15
N LYS A 199 -0.28 19.90 -4.90
CA LYS A 199 -0.32 20.56 -3.58
C LYS A 199 -1.72 21.02 -3.17
N ARG A 200 -2.59 21.30 -4.14
CA ARG A 200 -4.00 21.64 -3.90
C ARG A 200 -4.88 20.41 -3.71
N LEU A 201 -4.45 19.27 -4.26
CA LEU A 201 -5.14 17.99 -4.11
C LEU A 201 -4.96 17.41 -2.71
N ASP A 202 -3.80 17.66 -2.09
CA ASP A 202 -3.52 17.35 -0.67
C ASP A 202 -4.27 18.28 0.30
#